data_AF-A0A524G6B8-F1
#
_entry.id   AF-A0A524G6B8-F1
#
_cell.length_a   1.000
_cell.length_b   1.000
_cell.length_c   1.000
_cell.angle_alpha   90.00
_cell.angle_beta   90.00
_cell.angle_gamma   90.00
#
_symmetry.space_group_name_H-M   'P 1'
#
loop_
_entity.id
_entity.type
_entity.pdbx_description
1 polymer ?
#
loop_
_entity_poly.entity_id
_entity_poly.type
_entity_poly.pdbx_seq_one_letter_code
_entity_poly.pdbx_strand_id
1 'polypeptide(L)'
;MTEASIKEIFDRISKIKSAGVIERYGFTEFLAFAKEVRDSVSDELWLEVGWDILEGMGLEEFYGCDYDISTALENIPENSDLVDIQSFLRHTLVETLLEQFDAGGTTVLLDIGKMLETPAAMLIPRIVELRKKEIENLVVPIVGRKLVLYDVYMNEIGMTTEPQDSVHLDDLWMTAYGFQVCLSLEMGLRTTLDGLRKIEVVMEKIGLHLSAKMANEPISNPKPQMSRAMYSILMKRAMGTRKKSVKNMS
;
A
#
# COMPACT_ATOMS: atom_id res chain seq x y z
N MET A 1 25.61 7.55 -9.05
CA MET A 1 25.61 6.10 -9.28
C MET A 1 25.71 5.84 -10.78
N THR A 2 26.66 5.01 -11.19
CA THR A 2 26.75 4.54 -12.58
C THR A 2 25.68 3.47 -12.82
N GLU A 3 25.19 3.32 -14.06
CA GLU A 3 24.23 2.26 -14.41
C GLU A 3 24.78 0.85 -14.09
N ALA A 4 26.10 0.67 -14.15
CA ALA A 4 26.78 -0.57 -13.76
C ALA A 4 26.56 -0.91 -12.27
N SER A 5 26.63 0.09 -11.38
CA SER A 5 26.40 -0.10 -9.94
C SER A 5 24.94 -0.48 -9.63
N ILE A 6 23.98 0.05 -10.38
CA ILE A 6 22.56 -0.29 -10.20
C ILE A 6 22.30 -1.76 -10.58
N LYS A 7 22.86 -2.22 -11.70
CA LYS A 7 22.69 -3.62 -12.14
C LYS A 7 23.30 -4.61 -11.15
N GLU A 8 24.48 -4.30 -10.60
CA GLU A 8 25.10 -5.12 -9.56
C GLU A 8 24.25 -5.18 -8.29
N ILE A 9 23.64 -4.05 -7.88
CA ILE A 9 22.70 -4.01 -6.75
C ILE A 9 21.46 -4.87 -7.04
N PHE A 10 20.90 -4.83 -8.25
CA PHE A 10 19.75 -5.67 -8.60
C PHE A 10 20.09 -7.16 -8.65
N ASP A 11 21.22 -7.54 -9.25
CA ASP A 11 21.70 -8.92 -9.24
C ASP A 11 21.89 -9.40 -7.80
N ARG A 12 22.34 -8.51 -6.93
CA ARG A 12 22.46 -8.76 -5.49
C ARG A 12 21.11 -8.96 -4.79
N ILE A 13 20.17 -8.05 -4.99
CA ILE A 13 18.79 -8.15 -4.47
C ILE A 13 18.12 -9.45 -4.95
N SER A 14 18.34 -9.85 -6.20
CA SER A 14 17.78 -11.09 -6.74
C SER A 14 18.25 -12.34 -5.98
N LYS A 15 19.47 -12.32 -5.43
CA LYS A 15 20.00 -13.42 -4.62
C LYS A 15 19.28 -13.50 -3.27
N ILE A 16 18.99 -12.35 -2.63
CA ILE A 16 18.27 -12.27 -1.36
C ILE A 16 16.90 -12.98 -1.41
N LYS A 17 16.18 -12.87 -2.55
CA LYS A 17 14.83 -13.43 -2.70
C LYS A 17 14.72 -14.93 -2.43
N SER A 18 15.83 -15.67 -2.50
CA SER A 18 15.81 -17.11 -2.26
C SER A 18 16.11 -17.41 -0.79
N ALA A 19 15.15 -18.01 -0.07
CA ALA A 19 15.37 -18.68 1.22
C ALA A 19 16.63 -19.56 1.21
N GLY A 20 16.93 -20.11 0.04
CA GLY A 20 18.13 -20.89 -0.23
C GLY A 20 19.46 -20.17 -0.04
N VAL A 21 19.51 -18.83 0.13
CA VAL A 21 20.74 -18.15 0.55
C VAL A 21 21.07 -18.47 2.00
N ILE A 22 20.09 -18.38 2.89
CA ILE A 22 20.28 -18.68 4.32
C ILE A 22 20.66 -20.16 4.49
N GLU A 23 19.98 -21.06 3.78
CA GLU A 23 20.29 -22.49 3.83
C GLU A 23 21.68 -22.84 3.27
N ARG A 24 22.17 -22.12 2.26
CA ARG A 24 23.45 -22.43 1.59
C ARG A 24 24.65 -21.75 2.24
N TYR A 25 24.48 -20.51 2.68
CA TYR A 25 25.59 -19.66 3.10
C TYR A 25 25.55 -19.33 4.58
N GLY A 26 24.42 -19.53 5.27
CA GLY A 26 24.25 -19.15 6.67
C GLY A 26 23.62 -17.77 6.84
N PHE A 27 23.16 -17.49 8.05
CA PHE A 27 22.50 -16.23 8.39
C PHE A 27 23.48 -15.05 8.48
N THR A 28 24.71 -15.28 8.94
CA THR A 28 25.73 -14.23 9.06
C THR A 28 26.06 -13.60 7.70
N GLU A 29 26.26 -14.42 6.67
CA GLU A 29 26.52 -14.01 5.30
C GLU A 29 25.33 -13.27 4.71
N PHE A 30 24.11 -13.77 4.96
CA PHE A 30 22.88 -13.11 4.58
C PHE A 30 22.75 -11.72 5.22
N LEU A 31 23.01 -11.61 6.53
CA LEU A 31 22.91 -10.35 7.27
C LEU A 31 23.95 -9.33 6.79
N ALA A 32 25.20 -9.75 6.61
CA ALA A 32 26.26 -8.88 6.08
C ALA A 32 25.87 -8.32 4.71
N PHE A 33 25.27 -9.15 3.86
CA PHE A 33 24.79 -8.76 2.55
C PHE A 33 23.59 -7.81 2.62
N ALA A 34 22.62 -8.10 3.49
CA ALA A 34 21.46 -7.24 3.70
C ALA A 34 21.87 -5.83 4.17
N LYS A 35 22.86 -5.73 5.08
CA LYS A 35 23.42 -4.44 5.52
C LYS A 35 24.09 -3.68 4.39
N GLU A 36 24.92 -4.34 3.59
CA GLU A 36 25.57 -3.71 2.44
C GLU A 36 24.55 -3.15 1.44
N VAL A 37 23.45 -3.89 1.19
CA VAL A 37 22.34 -3.42 0.36
C VAL A 37 21.65 -2.22 1.01
N ARG A 38 21.31 -2.29 2.31
CA ARG A 38 20.66 -1.20 3.06
C ARG A 38 21.43 0.12 2.94
N ASP A 39 22.76 0.06 3.09
CA ASP A 39 23.64 1.24 3.04
C ASP A 39 23.76 1.83 1.63
N SER A 40 23.44 1.03 0.60
CA SER A 40 23.63 1.39 -0.81
C SER A 40 22.36 1.91 -1.49
N VAL A 41 21.18 1.80 -0.84
CA VAL A 41 19.88 2.07 -1.48
C VAL A 41 19.06 3.11 -0.70
N SER A 42 18.08 3.72 -1.37
CA SER A 42 17.12 4.62 -0.73
C SER A 42 16.14 3.84 0.15
N ASP A 43 15.50 4.51 1.11
CA ASP A 43 14.49 3.90 2.00
C ASP A 43 13.31 3.28 1.22
N GLU A 44 12.93 3.89 0.09
CA GLU A 44 11.91 3.34 -0.80
C GLU A 44 12.32 1.98 -1.38
N LEU A 45 13.55 1.89 -1.91
CA LEU A 45 14.04 0.65 -2.50
C LEU A 45 14.34 -0.38 -1.40
N TRP A 46 14.82 0.06 -0.24
CA TRP A 46 15.00 -0.81 0.91
C TRP A 46 13.69 -1.42 1.40
N LEU A 47 12.60 -0.65 1.47
CA LEU A 47 11.29 -1.17 1.86
C LEU A 47 10.81 -2.26 0.88
N GLU A 48 11.00 -2.07 -0.43
CA GLU A 48 10.70 -3.11 -1.43
C GLU A 48 11.60 -4.36 -1.26
N VAL A 49 12.90 -4.17 -1.00
CA VAL A 49 13.83 -5.28 -0.68
C VAL A 49 13.42 -6.00 0.61
N GLY A 50 12.95 -5.26 1.61
CA GLY A 50 12.42 -5.82 2.85
C GLY A 50 11.21 -6.72 2.60
N TRP A 51 10.30 -6.31 1.73
CA TRP A 51 9.18 -7.16 1.31
C TRP A 51 9.64 -8.41 0.57
N ASP A 52 10.62 -8.28 -0.32
CA ASP A 52 11.23 -9.43 -1.00
C ASP A 52 11.88 -10.41 -0.01
N ILE A 53 12.52 -9.91 1.06
CA ILE A 53 13.05 -10.73 2.15
C ILE A 53 11.92 -11.47 2.86
N LEU A 54 10.86 -10.75 3.23
CA LEU A 54 9.69 -11.35 3.89
C LEU A 54 9.05 -12.44 3.01
N GLU A 55 8.92 -12.20 1.70
CA GLU A 55 8.45 -13.20 0.74
C GLU A 55 9.33 -14.46 0.74
N GLY A 56 10.65 -14.26 0.65
CA GLY A 56 11.62 -15.34 0.70
C GLY A 56 11.54 -16.15 2.00
N MET A 57 11.06 -15.54 3.08
CA MET A 57 10.86 -16.18 4.37
C MET A 57 9.44 -16.70 4.60
N GLY A 58 8.52 -16.58 3.64
CA GLY A 58 7.12 -16.98 3.82
C GLY A 58 6.38 -16.15 4.87
N LEU A 59 6.69 -14.85 4.94
CA LEU A 59 6.16 -13.84 5.86
C LEU A 59 5.47 -12.70 5.09
N GLU A 60 4.97 -12.98 3.89
CA GLU A 60 4.40 -11.96 3.01
C GLU A 60 3.09 -11.34 3.54
N GLU A 61 2.47 -11.93 4.57
CA GLU A 61 1.33 -11.33 5.26
C GLU A 61 1.65 -9.95 5.88
N PHE A 62 2.95 -9.66 6.09
CA PHE A 62 3.46 -8.45 6.72
C PHE A 62 3.93 -7.35 5.76
N TYR A 63 3.67 -7.41 4.45
CA TYR A 63 4.09 -6.34 3.50
C TYR A 63 3.60 -4.92 3.86
N GLY A 64 2.51 -4.80 4.63
CA GLY A 64 2.02 -3.51 5.13
C GLY A 64 2.70 -2.98 6.40
N CYS A 65 3.69 -3.70 6.94
CA CYS A 65 4.46 -3.25 8.08
C CYS A 65 5.46 -2.18 7.62
N ASP A 66 5.31 -0.97 8.15
CA ASP A 66 6.11 0.19 7.77
C ASP A 66 7.33 0.32 8.69
N TYR A 67 8.22 -0.67 8.56
CA TYR A 67 9.32 -0.91 9.49
C TYR A 67 10.63 -1.21 8.75
N ASP A 68 11.74 -0.70 9.28
CA ASP A 68 13.07 -1.04 8.76
C ASP A 68 13.49 -2.43 9.28
N ILE A 69 13.26 -3.44 8.44
CA ILE A 69 13.54 -4.85 8.76
C ILE A 69 15.00 -5.12 9.13
N SER A 70 15.97 -4.27 8.74
CA SER A 70 17.37 -4.45 9.14
C SER A 70 17.50 -4.44 10.67
N THR A 71 16.71 -3.60 11.34
CA THR A 71 16.71 -3.48 12.80
C THR A 71 16.32 -4.80 13.46
N ALA A 72 15.33 -5.52 12.91
CA ALA A 72 14.96 -6.83 13.44
C ALA A 72 16.01 -7.89 13.11
N LEU A 73 16.53 -7.90 11.88
CA LEU A 73 17.55 -8.86 11.44
C LEU A 73 18.84 -8.78 12.28
N GLU A 74 19.24 -7.59 12.71
CA GLU A 74 20.43 -7.38 13.55
C GLU A 74 20.33 -7.96 14.97
N ASN A 75 19.10 -8.20 15.45
CA ASN A 75 18.86 -8.75 16.78
C ASN A 75 18.77 -10.28 16.79
N ILE A 76 18.86 -10.93 15.63
CA ILE A 76 18.81 -12.39 15.51
C ILE A 76 20.21 -12.98 15.74
N PRO A 77 20.35 -14.04 16.56
CA PRO A 77 21.62 -14.74 16.72
C PRO A 77 22.22 -15.25 15.41
N GLU A 78 23.54 -15.12 15.24
CA GLU A 78 24.26 -15.52 14.02
C GLU A 78 24.10 -16.99 13.65
N ASN A 79 23.86 -17.85 14.65
CA ASN A 79 23.73 -19.29 14.52
C ASN A 79 22.27 -19.79 14.44
N SER A 80 21.30 -18.88 14.27
CA SER A 80 19.89 -19.23 14.11
C SER A 80 19.64 -19.92 12.77
N ASP A 81 18.77 -20.93 12.78
CA ASP A 81 18.29 -21.55 11.56
C ASP A 81 17.11 -20.76 10.94
N LEU A 82 16.64 -21.18 9.77
CA LEU A 82 15.56 -20.48 9.07
C LEU A 82 14.26 -20.42 9.88
N VAL A 83 13.95 -21.47 10.65
CA VAL A 83 12.73 -21.55 11.45
C VAL A 83 12.81 -20.59 12.63
N ASP A 84 13.96 -20.52 13.29
CA ASP A 84 14.25 -19.56 14.36
C ASP A 84 14.13 -18.12 13.84
N ILE A 85 14.73 -17.82 12.68
CA ILE A 85 14.65 -16.51 12.02
C ILE A 85 13.20 -16.13 11.72
N GLN A 86 12.43 -17.02 11.10
CA GLN A 86 11.02 -16.81 10.79
C GLN A 86 10.19 -16.57 12.05
N SER A 87 10.42 -17.37 13.10
CA SER A 87 9.71 -17.24 14.36
C SER A 87 10.02 -15.90 15.05
N PHE A 88 11.30 -15.51 15.06
CA PHE A 88 11.73 -14.23 15.62
C PHE A 88 11.10 -13.05 14.87
N LEU A 89 11.26 -13.01 13.54
CA LEU A 89 10.72 -11.92 12.73
C LEU A 89 9.21 -11.83 12.85
N ARG A 90 8.49 -12.95 12.84
CA ARG A 90 7.04 -12.95 13.02
C ARG A 90 6.64 -12.31 14.35
N HIS A 91 7.33 -12.65 15.44
CA HIS A 91 7.06 -12.05 16.75
C HIS A 91 7.32 -10.54 16.73
N THR A 92 8.50 -10.12 16.27
CA THR A 92 8.88 -8.71 16.21
C THR A 92 7.93 -7.89 15.33
N LEU A 93 7.51 -8.42 14.18
CA LEU A 93 6.59 -7.74 13.26
C LEU A 93 5.17 -7.64 13.83
N VAL A 94 4.70 -8.65 14.57
CA VAL A 94 3.41 -8.58 15.26
C VAL A 94 3.43 -7.49 16.33
N GLU A 95 4.49 -7.39 17.14
CA GLU A 95 4.65 -6.32 18.13
C GLU A 95 4.73 -4.95 17.45
N THR A 96 5.55 -4.83 16.41
CA THR A 96 5.71 -3.59 15.64
C THR A 96 4.37 -3.15 15.02
N LEU A 97 3.56 -4.08 14.51
CA LEU A 97 2.25 -3.76 13.97
C LEU A 97 1.27 -3.26 15.03
N LEU A 98 1.31 -3.81 16.25
CA LEU A 98 0.49 -3.31 17.36
C LEU A 98 0.85 -1.85 17.68
N GLU A 99 2.15 -1.54 17.77
CA GLU A 99 2.64 -0.17 17.97
C GLU A 99 2.22 0.74 16.80
N GLN A 100 2.36 0.27 15.56
CA GLN A 100 1.92 0.98 14.36
C GLN A 100 0.41 1.28 14.43
N PHE A 101 -0.43 0.32 14.83
CA PHE A 101 -1.87 0.51 14.95
C PHE A 101 -2.25 1.52 16.04
N ASP A 102 -1.57 1.49 17.18
CA ASP A 102 -1.81 2.43 18.27
C ASP A 102 -1.38 3.86 17.90
N ALA A 103 -0.37 4.00 17.03
CA ALA A 103 0.03 5.28 16.44
C ALA A 103 -0.91 5.77 15.32
N GLY A 104 -1.94 5.01 14.93
CA GLY A 104 -2.80 5.33 13.78
C GLY A 104 -2.10 5.12 12.44
N GLY A 105 -1.19 4.16 12.40
CA GLY A 105 -0.45 3.75 11.22
C GLY A 105 -1.32 3.06 10.17
N THR A 106 -0.78 2.97 8.95
CA THR A 106 -1.48 2.37 7.81
C THR A 106 -1.76 0.88 7.99
N THR A 107 -2.85 0.40 7.39
CA THR A 107 -3.13 -1.04 7.26
C THR A 107 -3.07 -1.54 5.82
N VAL A 108 -2.63 -0.68 4.90
CA VAL A 108 -2.51 -0.98 3.47
C VAL A 108 -1.46 -2.08 3.27
N LEU A 109 -1.66 -2.94 2.26
CA LEU A 109 -0.80 -4.08 1.91
C LEU A 109 -0.73 -5.25 2.91
N LEU A 110 -1.31 -5.16 4.11
CA LEU A 110 -1.44 -6.32 4.99
C LEU A 110 -2.38 -7.37 4.38
N ASP A 111 -1.94 -8.62 4.30
CA ASP A 111 -2.73 -9.74 3.74
C ASP A 111 -3.40 -10.55 4.85
N ILE A 112 -4.62 -10.13 5.21
CA ILE A 112 -5.46 -10.82 6.21
C ILE A 112 -5.71 -12.29 5.83
N GLY A 113 -5.79 -12.61 4.54
CA GLY A 113 -6.07 -13.97 4.07
C GLY A 113 -4.93 -14.91 4.46
N LYS A 114 -3.69 -14.47 4.25
CA LYS A 114 -2.49 -15.22 4.66
C LYS A 114 -2.30 -15.23 6.17
N MET A 115 -2.64 -14.14 6.87
CA MET A 115 -2.57 -14.10 8.34
C MET A 115 -3.41 -15.18 9.04
N LEU A 116 -4.53 -15.62 8.45
CA LEU A 116 -5.45 -16.60 9.05
C LEU A 116 -4.77 -17.91 9.45
N GLU A 117 -3.74 -18.32 8.71
CA GLU A 117 -3.03 -19.58 8.91
C GLU A 117 -1.80 -19.44 9.83
N THR A 118 -1.61 -18.26 10.42
CA THR A 118 -0.42 -17.92 11.19
C THR A 118 -0.79 -17.43 12.60
N PRO A 119 0.19 -17.35 13.53
CA PRO A 119 -0.02 -16.68 14.82
C PRO A 119 -0.50 -15.23 14.71
N ALA A 120 -0.26 -14.54 13.59
CA ALA A 120 -0.72 -13.16 13.38
C ALA A 120 -2.24 -13.04 13.17
N ALA A 121 -2.98 -14.16 13.07
CA ALA A 121 -4.44 -14.16 13.01
C ALA A 121 -5.10 -13.37 14.15
N MET A 122 -4.43 -13.24 15.31
CA MET A 122 -4.89 -12.42 16.43
C MET A 122 -5.01 -10.92 16.11
N LEU A 123 -4.29 -10.42 15.10
CA LEU A 123 -4.35 -9.02 14.65
C LEU A 123 -5.57 -8.72 13.78
N ILE A 124 -6.17 -9.74 13.17
CA ILE A 124 -7.21 -9.59 12.14
C ILE A 124 -8.41 -8.77 12.64
N PRO A 125 -8.99 -9.03 13.84
CA PRO A 125 -10.12 -8.24 14.31
C PRO A 125 -9.80 -6.74 14.37
N ARG A 126 -8.58 -6.41 14.82
CA ARG A 126 -8.11 -5.02 14.93
C ARG A 126 -7.88 -4.39 13.55
N ILE A 127 -7.25 -5.11 12.63
CA ILE A 127 -7.02 -4.64 11.26
C ILE A 127 -8.36 -4.34 10.57
N VAL A 128 -9.34 -5.25 10.68
CA VAL A 128 -10.67 -5.06 10.08
C VAL A 128 -11.37 -3.83 10.65
N GLU A 129 -11.29 -3.61 11.97
CA GLU A 129 -11.84 -2.42 12.62
C GLU A 129 -11.18 -1.13 12.09
N LEU A 130 -9.85 -1.09 12.02
CA LEU A 130 -9.10 0.07 11.52
C LEU A 130 -9.43 0.37 10.06
N ARG A 131 -9.48 -0.65 9.20
CA ARG A 131 -9.84 -0.48 7.78
C ARG A 131 -11.25 0.06 7.57
N LYS A 132 -12.20 -0.32 8.43
CA LYS A 132 -13.55 0.25 8.42
C LYS A 132 -13.51 1.73 8.77
N LYS A 133 -12.80 2.09 9.85
CA LYS A 133 -12.62 3.48 10.27
C LYS A 133 -11.90 4.34 9.23
N GLU A 134 -10.93 3.79 8.50
CA GLU A 134 -10.26 4.47 7.39
C GLU A 134 -11.28 4.94 6.34
N ILE A 135 -12.23 4.08 5.95
CA ILE A 135 -13.24 4.38 4.93
C ILE A 135 -14.37 5.26 5.49
N GLU A 136 -14.84 5.01 6.71
CA GLU A 136 -15.92 5.80 7.33
C GLU A 136 -15.56 7.28 7.47
N ASN A 137 -14.28 7.58 7.73
CA ASN A 137 -13.79 8.94 7.89
C ASN A 137 -13.30 9.57 6.58
N LEU A 138 -13.30 8.82 5.47
CA LEU A 138 -12.83 9.29 4.18
C LEU A 138 -13.96 9.99 3.41
N VAL A 139 -13.66 11.19 2.91
CA VAL A 139 -14.49 11.89 1.94
C VAL A 139 -13.74 12.03 0.63
N VAL A 140 -14.26 11.42 -0.42
CA VAL A 140 -13.70 11.53 -1.78
C VAL A 140 -14.10 12.86 -2.40
N PRO A 141 -13.14 13.74 -2.75
CA PRO A 141 -13.45 15.02 -3.35
C PRO A 141 -13.81 14.89 -4.83
N ILE A 142 -14.94 15.49 -5.20
CA ILE A 142 -15.35 15.73 -6.58
C ILE A 142 -15.00 17.20 -6.90
N VAL A 143 -13.92 17.39 -7.65
CA VAL A 143 -13.32 18.67 -8.03
C VAL A 143 -13.76 19.05 -9.45
N GLY A 144 -14.80 19.87 -9.57
CA GLY A 144 -15.28 20.37 -10.86
C GLY A 144 -16.17 21.59 -10.70
N ARG A 145 -16.48 22.27 -11.81
CA ARG A 145 -17.47 23.34 -11.81
C ARG A 145 -18.85 22.75 -11.99
N LYS A 146 -19.74 23.05 -11.05
CA LYS A 146 -21.16 22.74 -11.15
C LYS A 146 -21.77 23.63 -12.23
N LEU A 147 -22.16 23.03 -13.34
CA LEU A 147 -22.91 23.69 -14.40
C LEU A 147 -24.39 23.40 -14.18
N VAL A 148 -25.13 24.45 -13.85
CA VAL A 148 -26.59 24.39 -13.78
C VAL A 148 -27.10 24.57 -15.22
N LEU A 149 -27.85 23.59 -15.71
CA LEU A 149 -28.48 23.65 -17.01
C LEU A 149 -29.83 24.34 -16.86
N TYR A 150 -30.05 25.37 -17.66
CA TYR A 150 -31.31 26.09 -17.74
C TYR A 150 -31.99 25.82 -19.07
N ASP A 151 -33.32 25.73 -19.09
CA ASP A 151 -34.07 25.74 -20.34
C ASP A 151 -34.07 27.14 -20.99
N VAL A 152 -34.70 27.24 -22.16
CA VAL A 152 -34.87 28.52 -22.88
C VAL A 152 -35.67 29.57 -22.10
N TYR A 153 -36.34 29.19 -21.00
CA TYR A 153 -37.11 30.05 -20.11
C TYR A 153 -36.40 30.34 -18.78
N MET A 154 -35.11 29.98 -18.65
CA MET A 154 -34.33 30.12 -17.42
C MET A 154 -34.86 29.28 -16.23
N ASN A 155 -35.59 28.20 -16.48
CA ASN A 155 -35.89 27.19 -15.45
C ASN A 155 -34.73 26.20 -15.33
N GLU A 156 -34.34 25.85 -14.11
CA GLU A 156 -33.34 24.80 -13.87
C GLU A 156 -33.87 23.44 -14.33
N ILE A 157 -33.22 22.85 -15.34
CA ILE A 157 -33.60 21.54 -15.92
C ILE A 157 -32.66 20.41 -15.51
N GLY A 158 -31.50 20.73 -14.94
CA GLY A 158 -30.55 19.73 -14.49
C GLY A 158 -29.21 20.32 -14.10
N MET A 159 -28.30 19.44 -13.71
CA MET A 159 -26.94 19.80 -13.30
C MET A 159 -25.94 18.86 -13.96
N THR A 160 -24.85 19.42 -14.46
CA THR A 160 -23.68 18.68 -14.96
C THR A 160 -22.39 19.24 -14.35
N THR A 161 -21.28 18.52 -14.46
CA THR A 161 -19.97 18.97 -13.98
C THR A 161 -18.94 18.96 -15.10
N GLU A 162 -18.25 20.10 -15.27
CA GLU A 162 -17.08 20.21 -16.15
C GLU A 162 -15.84 20.63 -15.35
N PRO A 163 -14.67 19.99 -15.56
CA PRO A 163 -14.40 18.84 -16.43
C PRO A 163 -14.86 17.48 -15.86
N GLN A 164 -15.04 16.49 -16.74
CA GLN A 164 -15.51 15.13 -16.41
C GLN A 164 -14.52 14.29 -15.56
N ASP A 165 -13.23 14.61 -15.54
CA ASP A 165 -12.15 13.88 -14.83
C ASP A 165 -11.99 14.32 -13.35
N SER A 166 -13.10 14.61 -12.69
CA SER A 166 -13.14 15.43 -11.49
C SER A 166 -13.02 14.69 -10.17
N VAL A 167 -12.86 13.36 -10.13
CA VAL A 167 -12.81 12.65 -8.85
C VAL A 167 -11.36 12.35 -8.47
N HIS A 168 -10.90 12.92 -7.36
CA HIS A 168 -9.56 12.69 -6.82
C HIS A 168 -9.58 11.46 -5.90
N LEU A 169 -8.74 10.46 -6.20
CA LEU A 169 -8.68 9.19 -5.47
C LEU A 169 -7.43 9.07 -4.59
N ASP A 170 -6.61 10.13 -4.48
CA ASP A 170 -5.33 10.12 -3.79
C ASP A 170 -5.43 9.57 -2.35
N ASP A 171 -6.39 10.09 -1.57
CA ASP A 171 -6.61 9.64 -0.19
C ASP A 171 -7.28 8.26 -0.13
N LEU A 172 -8.09 7.89 -1.13
CA LEU A 172 -8.68 6.55 -1.20
C LEU A 172 -7.60 5.49 -1.41
N TRP A 173 -6.60 5.77 -2.25
CA TRP A 173 -5.41 4.92 -2.45
C TRP A 173 -4.58 4.70 -1.18
N MET A 174 -4.72 5.57 -0.17
CA MET A 174 -4.04 5.46 1.12
C MET A 174 -4.77 4.58 2.14
N THR A 175 -5.98 4.11 1.81
CA THR A 175 -6.75 3.19 2.66
C THR A 175 -6.63 1.77 2.14
N ALA A 176 -6.72 0.76 3.01
CA ALA A 176 -6.49 -0.62 2.57
C ALA A 176 -7.56 -1.09 1.58
N TYR A 177 -8.84 -0.83 1.88
CA TYR A 177 -9.93 -1.19 0.96
C TYR A 177 -9.91 -0.33 -0.31
N GLY A 178 -9.62 0.97 -0.19
CA GLY A 178 -9.52 1.84 -1.36
C GLY A 178 -8.39 1.43 -2.30
N PHE A 179 -7.21 1.08 -1.77
CA PHE A 179 -6.11 0.52 -2.55
C PHE A 179 -6.55 -0.74 -3.32
N GLN A 180 -7.18 -1.70 -2.64
CA GLN A 180 -7.62 -2.96 -3.27
C GLN A 180 -8.67 -2.71 -4.37
N VAL A 181 -9.68 -1.89 -4.09
CA VAL A 181 -10.76 -1.57 -5.05
C VAL A 181 -10.20 -0.83 -6.26
N CYS A 182 -9.43 0.24 -6.05
CA CYS A 182 -8.82 1.01 -7.14
C CYS A 182 -7.89 0.15 -8.00
N LEU A 183 -7.09 -0.72 -7.39
CA LEU A 183 -6.22 -1.64 -8.11
C LEU A 183 -7.03 -2.64 -8.96
N SER A 184 -8.09 -3.24 -8.39
CA SER A 184 -8.94 -4.22 -9.09
C SER A 184 -9.71 -3.63 -10.27
N LEU A 185 -10.03 -2.34 -10.20
CA LEU A 185 -10.72 -1.60 -11.26
C LEU A 185 -9.74 -0.89 -12.22
N GLU A 186 -8.43 -1.12 -12.05
CA GLU A 186 -7.35 -0.48 -12.82
C GLU A 186 -7.44 1.06 -12.84
N MET A 187 -7.93 1.65 -11.76
CA MET A 187 -8.06 3.10 -11.65
C MET A 187 -6.73 3.76 -11.31
N GLY A 188 -6.56 5.03 -11.68
CA GLY A 188 -5.41 5.84 -11.28
C GLY A 188 -5.71 6.69 -10.05
N LEU A 189 -4.96 7.77 -9.88
CA LEU A 189 -5.22 8.82 -8.88
C LEU A 189 -6.47 9.67 -9.18
N ARG A 190 -6.99 9.57 -10.41
CA ARG A 190 -8.16 10.33 -10.85
C ARG A 190 -9.09 9.44 -11.62
N THR A 191 -10.38 9.71 -11.53
CA THR A 191 -11.41 9.01 -12.28
C THR A 191 -12.59 9.92 -12.62
N THR A 192 -13.49 9.41 -13.46
CA THR A 192 -14.75 10.07 -13.81
C THR A 192 -15.84 9.74 -12.79
N LEU A 193 -16.99 10.40 -12.86
CA LEU A 193 -18.15 10.06 -12.02
C LEU A 193 -18.65 8.62 -12.24
N ASP A 194 -18.54 8.08 -13.46
CA ASP A 194 -18.85 6.67 -13.72
C ASP A 194 -17.87 5.73 -13.01
N GLY A 195 -16.59 6.09 -12.98
CA GLY A 195 -15.59 5.38 -12.21
C GLY A 195 -15.87 5.41 -10.70
N LEU A 196 -16.25 6.57 -10.16
CA LEU A 196 -16.67 6.68 -8.76
C LEU A 196 -17.88 5.78 -8.45
N ARG A 197 -18.89 5.75 -9.31
CA ARG A 197 -20.05 4.84 -9.15
C ARG A 197 -19.65 3.38 -9.12
N LYS A 198 -18.68 2.97 -9.95
CA LYS A 198 -18.14 1.60 -9.92
C LYS A 198 -17.46 1.29 -8.59
N ILE A 199 -16.70 2.24 -8.04
CA ILE A 199 -16.09 2.10 -6.71
C ILE A 199 -17.19 1.96 -5.65
N GLU A 200 -18.19 2.84 -5.64
CA GLU A 200 -19.31 2.82 -4.69
C GLU A 200 -20.04 1.46 -4.68
N VAL A 201 -20.35 0.91 -5.87
CA VAL A 201 -20.99 -0.42 -5.99
C VAL A 201 -20.13 -1.54 -5.40
N VAL A 202 -18.81 -1.50 -5.58
CA VAL A 202 -17.91 -2.50 -5.00
C VAL A 202 -17.82 -2.34 -3.48
N MET A 203 -17.75 -1.10 -2.97
CA MET A 203 -17.73 -0.80 -1.54
C MET A 203 -19.02 -1.24 -0.84
N GLU A 204 -20.18 -0.98 -1.45
CA GLU A 204 -21.48 -1.41 -0.91
C GLU A 204 -21.58 -2.93 -0.82
N LYS A 205 -21.06 -3.66 -1.81
CA LYS A 205 -21.03 -5.13 -1.79
C LYS A 205 -20.22 -5.71 -0.63
N ILE A 206 -19.19 -5.00 -0.17
CA ILE A 206 -18.40 -5.38 1.01
C ILE A 206 -18.94 -4.74 2.32
N GLY A 207 -20.11 -4.10 2.26
CA GLY A 207 -20.78 -3.51 3.41
C GLY A 207 -20.17 -2.19 3.89
N LEU A 208 -19.49 -1.45 3.01
CA LEU A 208 -18.90 -0.14 3.31
C LEU A 208 -19.61 0.95 2.52
N HIS A 209 -19.78 2.11 3.14
CA HIS A 209 -20.37 3.28 2.48
C HIS A 209 -19.28 4.35 2.25
N LEU A 210 -19.06 4.70 0.98
CA LEU A 210 -18.09 5.72 0.60
C LEU A 210 -18.77 7.07 0.52
N SER A 211 -18.27 8.05 1.27
CA SER A 211 -18.76 9.43 1.19
C SER A 211 -18.03 10.18 0.08
N ALA A 212 -18.78 10.78 -0.85
CA ALA A 212 -18.23 11.69 -1.85
C ALA A 212 -18.86 13.09 -1.72
N LYS A 213 -18.06 14.15 -1.85
CA LYS A 213 -18.53 15.53 -1.78
C LYS A 213 -17.94 16.40 -2.87
N MET A 214 -18.78 17.28 -3.41
CA MET A 214 -18.31 18.38 -4.26
C MET A 214 -17.42 19.31 -3.42
N ALA A 215 -16.23 19.59 -3.91
CA ALA A 215 -15.26 20.41 -3.21
C ALA A 215 -14.63 21.44 -4.16
N ASN A 216 -14.71 22.72 -3.77
CA ASN A 216 -14.01 23.80 -4.46
C ASN A 216 -12.53 23.86 -4.04
N GLU A 217 -12.20 23.31 -2.87
CA GLU A 217 -10.89 23.25 -2.26
C GLU A 217 -10.56 21.80 -1.87
N PRO A 218 -9.27 21.44 -1.69
CA PRO A 218 -8.88 20.11 -1.23
C PRO A 218 -9.52 19.78 0.13
N ILE A 219 -10.21 18.65 0.23
CA ILE A 219 -10.72 18.16 1.51
C ILE A 219 -9.55 17.59 2.30
N SER A 220 -9.39 18.01 3.56
CA SER A 220 -8.41 17.45 4.47
C SER A 220 -8.96 16.19 5.13
N ASN A 221 -8.71 15.03 4.54
CA ASN A 221 -9.02 13.74 5.17
C ASN A 221 -7.97 13.39 6.24
N PRO A 222 -8.35 12.67 7.31
CA PRO A 222 -7.37 12.09 8.22
C PRO A 222 -6.52 11.08 7.44
N LYS A 223 -5.20 11.27 7.47
CA LYS A 223 -4.27 10.38 6.76
C LYS A 223 -3.69 9.36 7.74
N PRO A 224 -3.61 8.07 7.35
CA PRO A 224 -2.89 7.09 8.14
C PRO A 224 -1.42 7.51 8.25
N GLN A 225 -0.84 7.29 9.43
CA GLN A 225 0.59 7.54 9.63
C GLN A 225 1.38 6.50 8.82
N MET A 226 2.30 6.98 8.01
CA MET A 226 3.24 6.15 7.27
C MET A 226 4.50 6.94 6.95
N SER A 227 5.58 6.22 6.71
CA SER A 227 6.85 6.70 6.26
C SER A 227 6.72 7.27 4.85
N ARG A 228 7.67 8.14 4.50
CA ARG A 228 7.76 8.70 3.15
C ARG A 228 8.00 7.59 2.12
N ALA A 229 8.71 6.54 2.49
CA ALA A 229 8.98 5.39 1.63
C ALA A 229 7.69 4.65 1.26
N MET A 230 6.89 4.27 2.26
CA MET A 230 5.60 3.61 2.08
C MET A 230 4.65 4.47 1.23
N TYR A 231 4.52 5.76 1.58
CA TYR A 231 3.68 6.70 0.83
C TYR A 231 4.09 6.79 -0.65
N SER A 232 5.39 6.93 -0.91
CA SER A 232 5.94 7.04 -2.26
C SER A 232 5.68 5.77 -3.09
N ILE A 233 5.85 4.59 -2.51
CA ILE A 233 5.57 3.31 -3.21
C ILE A 233 4.09 3.20 -3.58
N LEU A 234 3.17 3.50 -2.64
CA LEU A 234 1.73 3.48 -2.90
C LEU A 234 1.37 4.46 -4.03
N MET A 235 1.96 5.65 -4.05
CA MET A 235 1.75 6.64 -5.10
C MET A 235 2.33 6.20 -6.45
N LYS A 236 3.53 5.61 -6.49
CA LYS A 236 4.10 5.04 -7.71
C LYS A 236 3.20 3.95 -8.30
N ARG A 237 2.63 3.08 -7.45
CA ARG A 237 1.67 2.04 -7.88
C ARG A 237 0.41 2.65 -8.48
N ALA A 238 -0.17 3.66 -7.82
CA ALA A 238 -1.36 4.37 -8.29
C ALA A 238 -1.13 5.12 -9.62
N MET A 239 0.08 5.63 -9.87
CA MET A 239 0.44 6.26 -11.13
C MET A 239 0.74 5.23 -12.24
N GLY A 240 1.26 4.06 -11.87
CA GLY A 240 1.64 2.99 -12.79
C GLY A 240 0.46 2.33 -13.51
N THR A 241 -0.70 2.21 -12.86
CA THR A 241 -1.93 1.62 -13.43
C THR A 241 -2.37 2.31 -14.72
N ARG A 242 -2.21 3.65 -14.82
CA ARG A 242 -2.64 4.43 -16.00
C ARG A 242 -1.86 4.10 -17.28
N LYS A 243 -0.59 3.68 -17.18
CA LYS A 243 0.24 3.43 -18.37
C LYS A 243 -0.18 2.17 -19.14
N LYS A 244 -0.87 1.23 -18.49
CA LYS A 244 -1.35 -0.01 -19.13
C LYS A 244 -2.63 0.21 -19.93
N SER A 245 -3.56 1.03 -19.43
CA SER A 245 -4.86 1.26 -20.10
C SER A 245 -4.75 2.01 -21.42
N VAL A 246 -3.82 2.98 -21.53
CA VAL A 246 -3.63 3.76 -22.77
C VAL A 246 -3.05 2.92 -23.92
N LYS A 247 -2.22 1.91 -23.62
CA LYS A 247 -1.64 1.02 -24.64
C LYS A 247 -2.63 0.04 -25.27
N ASN A 248 -3.77 -0.22 -24.63
CA ASN A 248 -4.77 -1.16 -25.13
C ASN A 248 -5.88 -0.48 -25.97
N MET A 249 -5.82 0.85 -26.13
CA MET A 249 -6.78 1.62 -26.94
C MET A 249 -6.16 2.19 -28.23
N SER A 250 -4.90 1.84 -28.53
CA SER A 250 -4.17 2.20 -29.76
C SER A 250 -3.90 0.95 -30.59
#